data_AF-A0A4P6KCS0-F1
#
_entry.id   AF-A0A4P6KCS0-F1
#
_cell.length_a   1.000
_cell.length_b   1.000
_cell.length_c   1.000
_cell.angle_alpha   90.00
_cell.angle_beta   90.00
_cell.angle_gamma   90.00
#
_symmetry.space_group_name_H-M   'P 1'
#
loop_
_entity.id
_entity.type
_entity.pdbx_description
1 polymer ?
#
loop_
_entity_poly.entity_id
_entity_poly.type
_entity_poly.pdbx_seq_one_letter_code
_entity_poly.pdbx_strand_id
1 'polypeptide(L)'
;MSKTQEQNQAAADLLAKRLRLLLDVKTAESGTEPSHSVIAAFLKERGVNLSRSRWTYMVNGHRKVDDPLVVEGLAEFFDVDVAFLTGDSDVSAPAKVNAQLDLVRAMRAARVKSYATRTLGDLSPKTLEAITKFLDEEITE
;
A
#
# COMPACT_ATOMS: atom_id res chain seq x y z
N MET A 1 6.34 -19.53 -17.42
CA MET A 1 6.35 -18.25 -18.15
C MET A 1 7.81 -17.92 -18.47
N SER A 2 8.13 -16.89 -19.26
CA SER A 2 9.54 -16.49 -19.38
C SER A 2 10.01 -15.82 -18.08
N LYS A 3 11.28 -16.02 -17.70
CA LYS A 3 11.90 -15.42 -16.50
C LYS A 3 11.65 -13.90 -16.42
N THR A 4 11.66 -13.20 -17.56
CA THR A 4 11.39 -11.76 -17.65
C THR A 4 9.93 -11.39 -17.36
N GLN A 5 8.97 -12.25 -17.73
CA GLN A 5 7.55 -12.00 -17.45
C GLN A 5 7.26 -12.18 -15.96
N GLU A 6 7.87 -13.19 -15.32
CA GLU A 6 7.76 -13.43 -13.88
C GLU A 6 8.36 -12.26 -13.08
N GLN A 7 9.52 -11.75 -13.49
CA GLN A 7 10.14 -10.56 -12.90
C GLN A 7 9.27 -9.31 -13.05
N ASN A 8 8.67 -9.10 -14.23
CA ASN A 8 7.79 -7.96 -14.46
C ASN A 8 6.51 -8.04 -13.62
N GLN A 9 5.95 -9.25 -13.44
CA GLN A 9 4.78 -9.45 -12.60
C GLN A 9 5.12 -9.21 -11.12
N ALA A 10 6.24 -9.77 -10.64
CA ALA A 10 6.69 -9.56 -9.26
C ALA A 10 6.91 -8.07 -8.93
N ALA A 11 7.51 -7.31 -9.87
CA ALA A 11 7.68 -5.87 -9.73
C ALA A 11 6.34 -5.12 -9.70
N ALA A 12 5.37 -5.52 -10.53
CA ALA A 12 4.03 -4.94 -10.54
C ALA A 12 3.28 -5.21 -9.22
N ASP A 13 3.35 -6.44 -8.71
CA ASP A 13 2.71 -6.84 -7.45
C ASP A 13 3.32 -6.10 -6.25
N LEU A 14 4.65 -5.94 -6.24
CA LEU A 14 5.36 -5.21 -5.20
C LEU A 14 4.92 -3.74 -5.16
N LEU A 15 4.90 -3.08 -6.32
CA LEU A 15 4.46 -1.69 -6.44
C LEU A 15 3.01 -1.54 -5.97
N ALA A 16 2.12 -2.45 -6.38
CA ALA A 16 0.72 -2.44 -5.97
C ALA A 16 0.55 -2.54 -4.45
N LYS A 17 1.24 -3.49 -3.81
CA LYS A 17 1.22 -3.67 -2.35
C LYS A 17 1.67 -2.40 -1.62
N ARG A 18 2.73 -1.74 -2.11
CA ARG A 18 3.26 -0.50 -1.52
C ARG A 18 2.33 0.68 -1.71
N LEU A 19 1.79 0.88 -2.92
CA LEU A 19 0.81 1.93 -3.18
C LEU A 19 -0.45 1.76 -2.32
N ARG A 20 -0.95 0.52 -2.16
CA ARG A 20 -2.11 0.25 -1.31
C ARG A 20 -1.84 0.63 0.14
N LEU A 21 -0.69 0.21 0.65
CA LEU A 21 -0.25 0.56 2.00
C LEU A 21 -0.18 2.08 2.20
N LEU A 22 0.41 2.82 1.26
CA LEU A 22 0.52 4.28 1.34
C LEU A 22 -0.84 5.00 1.23
N LEU A 23 -1.77 4.47 0.42
CA LEU A 23 -3.13 4.97 0.35
C LEU A 23 -3.82 4.85 1.71
N ASP A 24 -3.75 3.69 2.39
CA ASP A 24 -4.41 3.60 3.69
C ASP A 24 -3.68 4.35 4.82
N VAL A 25 -2.38 4.67 4.67
CA VAL A 25 -1.69 5.67 5.54
C VAL A 25 -2.36 7.04 5.36
N LYS A 26 -2.47 7.53 4.12
CA LYS A 26 -3.11 8.84 3.83
C LYS A 26 -4.58 8.87 4.26
N THR A 27 -5.30 7.75 4.13
CA THR A 27 -6.67 7.61 4.64
C THR A 27 -6.72 7.69 6.16
N ALA A 28 -5.74 7.10 6.87
CA ALA A 28 -5.68 7.17 8.32
C ALA A 28 -5.39 8.60 8.81
N GLU A 29 -4.52 9.35 8.12
CA GLU A 29 -4.15 10.73 8.44
C GLU A 29 -5.27 11.75 8.14
N SER A 30 -5.88 11.65 6.96
CA SER A 30 -6.83 12.65 6.45
C SER A 30 -8.31 12.27 6.63
N GLY A 31 -8.60 11.02 6.99
CA GLY A 31 -9.94 10.47 7.09
C GLY A 31 -10.55 10.00 5.76
N THR A 32 -9.91 10.27 4.62
CA THR A 32 -10.39 9.90 3.28
C THR A 32 -9.25 9.41 2.39
N GLU A 33 -9.50 8.36 1.60
CA GLU A 33 -8.51 7.90 0.62
C GLU A 33 -8.30 8.94 -0.48
N PRO A 34 -7.04 9.31 -0.83
CA PRO A 34 -6.77 10.18 -1.95
C PRO A 34 -7.33 9.62 -3.24
N SER A 35 -8.16 10.40 -3.93
CA SER A 35 -8.70 9.98 -5.23
C SER A 35 -7.64 10.07 -6.33
N HIS A 36 -7.83 9.31 -7.41
CA HIS A 36 -6.99 9.40 -8.61
C HIS A 36 -6.83 10.84 -9.11
N SER A 37 -7.88 11.66 -9.07
CA SER A 37 -7.80 13.04 -9.55
C SER A 37 -6.89 13.92 -8.71
N VAL A 38 -6.81 13.70 -7.40
CA VAL A 38 -5.88 14.43 -6.51
C VAL A 38 -4.43 14.07 -6.85
N ILE A 39 -4.15 12.77 -6.97
CA ILE A 39 -2.80 12.29 -7.30
C ILE A 39 -2.38 12.76 -8.71
N ALA A 40 -3.29 12.65 -9.69
CA ALA A 40 -3.02 13.08 -11.05
C ALA A 40 -2.81 14.60 -11.17
N ALA A 41 -3.54 15.41 -10.39
CA ALA A 41 -3.33 16.85 -10.35
C ALA A 41 -1.93 17.20 -9.79
N PHE A 42 -1.54 16.57 -8.68
CA PHE A 42 -0.21 16.75 -8.08
C PHE A 42 0.93 16.42 -9.05
N LEU A 43 0.81 15.31 -9.78
CA LEU A 43 1.78 14.90 -10.80
C LEU A 43 1.80 15.86 -11.99
N LYS A 44 0.63 16.36 -12.39
CA LYS A 44 0.50 17.27 -13.54
C LYS A 44 1.19 18.61 -13.29
N GLU A 45 1.15 19.12 -12.05
CA GLU A 45 1.90 20.33 -11.66
C GLU A 45 3.41 20.17 -11.84
N ARG A 46 3.91 18.94 -11.85
CA ARG A 46 5.31 18.55 -12.08
C ARG A 46 5.58 18.08 -13.51
N GLY A 47 4.64 18.28 -14.43
CA GLY A 47 4.76 17.90 -15.84
C GLY A 47 4.50 16.41 -16.13
N VAL A 48 4.00 15.64 -15.16
CA VAL A 48 3.75 14.20 -15.31
C VAL A 48 2.26 13.92 -15.46
N ASN A 49 1.86 13.28 -16.56
CA ASN A 49 0.46 12.91 -16.79
C ASN A 49 0.17 11.48 -16.32
N LEU A 50 -0.74 11.34 -15.34
CA LEU A 50 -1.21 10.03 -14.86
C LEU A 50 -2.65 9.75 -15.30
N SER A 51 -2.82 8.87 -16.30
CA SER A 51 -4.15 8.46 -16.73
C SER A 51 -4.84 7.56 -15.68
N ARG A 52 -6.18 7.55 -15.69
CA ARG A 52 -6.96 6.71 -14.77
C ARG A 52 -6.69 5.22 -14.97
N SER A 53 -6.62 4.76 -16.22
CA SER A 53 -6.29 3.37 -16.52
C SER A 53 -4.89 2.99 -16.04
N ARG A 54 -3.93 3.93 -16.13
CA ARG A 54 -2.57 3.74 -15.61
C ARG A 54 -2.55 3.56 -14.12
N TRP A 55 -3.21 4.47 -13.41
CA TRP A 55 -3.40 4.34 -11.97
C TRP A 55 -4.04 3.00 -11.58
N THR A 56 -5.14 2.61 -12.26
CA THR A 56 -5.86 1.37 -11.94
C THR A 56 -4.99 0.12 -12.10
N TYR A 57 -4.18 0.01 -13.16
CA TYR A 57 -3.32 -1.17 -13.28
C TYR A 57 -2.17 -1.16 -12.27
N MET A 58 -1.70 0.01 -11.83
CA MET A 58 -0.63 0.14 -10.83
C MET A 58 -1.10 -0.33 -9.45
N VAL A 59 -2.26 0.17 -8.99
CA VAL A 59 -2.79 -0.21 -7.67
C VAL A 59 -3.28 -1.65 -7.59
N ASN A 60 -3.56 -2.27 -8.74
CA ASN A 60 -4.00 -3.67 -8.83
C ASN A 60 -2.88 -4.65 -9.25
N GLY A 61 -1.66 -4.17 -9.52
CA GLY A 61 -0.53 -5.04 -9.90
C GLY A 61 -0.64 -5.68 -11.29
N HIS A 62 -1.54 -5.18 -12.15
CA HIS A 62 -1.78 -5.82 -13.45
C HIS A 62 -0.63 -5.63 -14.45
N ARG A 63 0.18 -4.56 -14.29
CA ARG A 63 1.27 -4.23 -15.22
C ARG A 63 2.40 -3.50 -14.50
N LYS A 64 3.63 -3.83 -14.87
CA LYS A 64 4.83 -3.10 -14.46
C LYS A 64 4.78 -1.64 -14.95
N VAL A 65 5.33 -0.74 -14.14
CA VAL A 65 5.61 0.64 -14.53
C VAL A 65 7.11 0.89 -14.46
N ASP A 66 7.70 1.22 -15.60
CA ASP A 66 9.12 1.55 -15.75
C ASP A 66 9.38 3.04 -15.95
N ASP A 67 8.33 3.86 -15.94
CA ASP A 67 8.42 5.30 -16.20
C ASP A 67 8.93 6.02 -14.94
N PRO A 68 10.19 6.49 -14.92
CA PRO A 68 10.82 6.99 -13.71
C PRO A 68 10.10 8.23 -13.18
N LEU A 69 9.61 9.10 -14.07
CA LEU A 69 8.92 10.34 -13.69
C LEU A 69 7.60 10.05 -12.96
N VAL A 70 6.90 8.98 -13.34
CA VAL A 70 5.70 8.54 -12.62
C VAL A 70 6.05 7.99 -11.25
N VAL A 71 7.10 7.17 -11.16
CA VAL A 71 7.51 6.57 -9.87
C VAL A 71 8.04 7.64 -8.91
N GLU A 72 8.90 8.55 -9.39
CA GLU A 72 9.44 9.69 -8.64
C GLU A 72 8.33 10.61 -8.14
N GLY A 73 7.40 10.99 -9.01
CA GLY A 73 6.30 11.86 -8.61
C GLY A 73 5.33 11.20 -7.61
N LEU A 74 5.15 9.87 -7.70
CA LEU A 74 4.37 9.13 -6.69
C LEU A 74 5.13 9.04 -5.36
N ALA A 75 6.44 8.84 -5.40
CA ALA A 75 7.29 8.84 -4.22
C ALA A 75 7.20 10.19 -3.50
N GLU A 76 7.27 11.30 -4.24
CA GLU A 76 7.09 12.65 -3.70
C GLU A 76 5.68 12.90 -3.14
N PHE A 77 4.63 12.45 -3.84
CA PHE A 77 3.24 12.61 -3.34
C PHE A 77 3.01 11.91 -1.99
N PHE A 78 3.60 10.72 -1.83
CA PHE A 78 3.47 9.94 -0.61
C PHE A 78 4.55 10.23 0.43
N ASP A 79 5.51 11.10 0.13
CA ASP A 79 6.65 11.45 0.98
C ASP A 79 7.50 10.22 1.36
N VAL A 80 7.90 9.44 0.35
CA VAL A 80 8.74 8.23 0.50
C VAL A 80 9.88 8.21 -0.50
N ASP A 81 10.89 7.37 -0.27
CA ASP A 81 11.97 7.13 -1.22
C ASP A 81 11.51 6.35 -2.45
N VAL A 82 12.06 6.67 -3.62
CA VAL A 82 11.83 5.93 -4.88
C VAL A 82 12.21 4.45 -4.72
N ALA A 83 13.32 4.16 -4.05
CA ALA A 83 13.76 2.79 -3.79
C ALA A 83 12.75 1.98 -2.95
N PHE A 84 12.02 2.66 -2.05
CA PHE A 84 10.91 2.04 -1.32
C PHE A 84 9.74 1.71 -2.25
N LEU A 85 9.53 2.38 -3.38
CA LEU A 85 8.49 1.97 -4.34
C LEU A 85 8.98 0.86 -5.26
N THR A 86 10.20 0.95 -5.78
CA THR A 86 10.74 0.03 -6.81
C THR A 86 11.25 -1.30 -6.27
N GLY A 87 11.72 -1.32 -5.02
CA GLY A 87 12.24 -2.55 -4.42
C GLY A 87 13.73 -2.73 -4.63
N ASP A 88 14.40 -1.69 -5.14
CA ASP A 88 15.85 -1.67 -5.35
C ASP A 88 16.65 -1.56 -4.05
N SER A 89 15.97 -1.54 -2.90
CA SER A 89 16.59 -1.58 -1.58
C SER A 89 16.43 -2.94 -0.91
N ASP A 90 17.57 -3.55 -0.56
CA ASP A 90 17.69 -4.54 0.53
C ASP A 90 17.50 -3.88 1.92
N VAL A 91 17.31 -2.56 1.92
CA VAL A 91 17.09 -1.70 3.08
C VAL A 91 15.60 -1.73 3.40
N SER A 92 15.22 -2.34 4.52
CA SER A 92 13.93 -2.06 5.16
C SER A 92 13.79 -0.55 5.30
N ALA A 93 12.60 0.03 5.10
CA ALA A 93 12.42 1.48 5.24
C ALA A 93 13.08 2.00 6.54
N PRO A 94 13.61 3.24 6.59
CA PRO A 94 14.28 3.77 7.79
C PRO A 94 13.47 3.46 9.04
N ALA A 95 14.09 3.15 10.18
CA ALA A 95 13.37 2.68 11.39
C ALA A 95 12.17 3.56 11.78
N LYS A 96 12.23 4.86 11.46
CA LYS A 96 11.11 5.82 11.61
C LYS A 96 9.92 5.53 10.68
N VAL A 97 10.18 5.20 9.41
CA VAL A 97 9.16 4.76 8.45
C VAL A 97 8.60 3.40 8.85
N ASN A 98 9.43 2.44 9.25
CA ASN A 98 8.94 1.17 9.79
C ASN A 98 8.05 1.38 11.03
N ALA A 99 8.46 2.21 11.98
CA ALA A 99 7.65 2.53 13.16
C ALA A 99 6.33 3.23 12.79
N GLN A 100 6.31 4.09 11.77
CA GLN A 100 5.08 4.69 11.24
C GLN A 100 4.19 3.67 10.52
N LEU A 101 4.78 2.72 9.79
CA LEU A 101 4.05 1.63 9.18
C LEU A 101 3.49 0.65 10.22
N ASP A 102 4.24 0.37 11.28
CA ASP A 102 3.80 -0.45 12.42
C ASP A 102 2.69 0.25 13.19
N LEU A 103 2.78 1.57 13.38
CA LEU A 103 1.70 2.38 13.95
C LEU A 103 0.45 2.31 13.06
N VAL A 104 0.59 2.44 11.75
CA VAL A 104 -0.54 2.36 10.81
C VAL A 104 -1.15 0.95 10.79
N ARG A 105 -0.32 -0.10 10.85
CA ARG A 105 -0.77 -1.50 11.00
C ARG A 105 -1.53 -1.70 12.32
N ALA A 106 -1.00 -1.20 13.44
CA ALA A 106 -1.64 -1.25 14.74
C ALA A 106 -2.98 -0.48 14.76
N MET A 107 -3.05 0.68 14.12
CA MET A 107 -4.28 1.46 13.96
C MET A 107 -5.33 0.73 13.12
N ARG A 108 -4.92 0.02 12.06
CA ARG A 108 -5.82 -0.83 11.26
C ARG A 108 -6.33 -2.02 12.07
N ALA A 109 -5.46 -2.71 12.79
CA ALA A 109 -5.85 -3.82 13.66
C ALA A 109 -6.84 -3.36 14.75
N ALA A 110 -6.60 -2.19 15.35
CA ALA A 110 -7.51 -1.60 16.33
C ALA A 110 -8.87 -1.20 15.73
N ARG A 111 -8.89 -0.66 14.50
CA ARG A 111 -10.14 -0.34 13.78
C ARG A 111 -10.93 -1.60 13.40
N VAL A 112 -10.26 -2.67 12.96
CA VAL A 112 -10.89 -3.98 12.71
C VAL A 112 -11.48 -4.55 13.99
N LYS A 113 -10.72 -4.51 15.09
CA LYS A 113 -11.18 -4.96 16.42
C LYS A 113 -12.39 -4.17 16.89
N SER A 114 -12.36 -2.83 16.76
CA SER A 114 -13.48 -1.94 17.10
C SER A 114 -14.71 -2.14 16.21
N TYR A 115 -14.52 -2.47 14.94
CA TYR A 115 -15.60 -2.78 14.01
C TYR A 115 -16.22 -4.15 14.31
N ALA A 116 -15.40 -5.14 14.69
CA ALA A 116 -15.87 -6.43 15.16
C ALA A 116 -16.69 -6.29 16.46
N THR A 117 -16.23 -5.52 17.45
CA THR A 117 -17.04 -5.25 18.66
C THR A 117 -18.32 -4.47 18.39
N ARG A 118 -18.37 -3.64 17.35
CA ARG A 118 -19.55 -2.82 17.02
C ARG A 118 -20.54 -3.52 16.08
N THR A 119 -20.07 -4.49 15.29
CA THR A 119 -20.88 -5.24 14.32
C THR A 119 -21.32 -6.60 14.88
N LEU A 120 -20.58 -7.16 15.84
CA LEU A 120 -20.85 -8.46 16.42
C LEU A 120 -21.14 -8.30 17.91
N GLY A 121 -22.40 -8.02 18.23
CA GLY A 121 -22.95 -8.39 19.53
C GLY A 121 -22.92 -9.92 19.78
N ASP A 122 -22.59 -10.74 18.78
CA ASP A 122 -22.78 -12.20 18.79
C ASP A 122 -21.54 -13.08 18.46
N LEU A 123 -20.35 -12.54 18.20
CA LEU A 123 -19.16 -13.41 18.06
C LEU A 123 -18.42 -13.55 19.38
N SER A 124 -18.34 -14.79 19.83
CA SER A 124 -17.61 -15.14 21.05
C SER A 124 -16.13 -14.79 20.93
N PRO A 125 -15.45 -14.44 22.04
CA PRO A 125 -14.02 -14.14 22.07
C PRO A 125 -13.12 -15.17 21.37
N LYS A 126 -13.50 -16.46 21.37
CA LYS A 126 -12.79 -17.53 20.68
C LYS A 126 -12.72 -17.35 19.16
N THR A 127 -13.77 -16.81 18.54
CA THR A 127 -13.82 -16.61 17.09
C THR A 127 -12.91 -15.46 16.67
N LEU A 128 -12.84 -14.40 17.49
CA LEU A 128 -11.91 -13.30 17.32
C LEU A 128 -10.44 -13.74 17.45
N GLU A 129 -10.17 -14.62 18.42
CA GLU A 129 -8.83 -15.17 18.64
C GLU A 129 -8.38 -16.05 17.46
N ALA A 130 -9.29 -16.84 16.88
CA ALA A 130 -9.01 -17.66 15.70
C ALA A 130 -8.69 -16.83 14.43
N ILE A 131 -9.40 -15.72 14.22
CA ILE A 131 -9.14 -14.83 13.07
C ILE A 131 -7.80 -14.11 13.24
N THR A 132 -7.51 -13.64 14.47
CA THR A 132 -6.24 -12.96 14.77
C THR A 132 -5.06 -13.90 14.54
N LYS A 133 -5.19 -15.15 14.98
CA LYS A 133 -4.16 -16.18 14.79
C LYS A 133 -3.94 -16.56 13.32
N PHE A 134 -5.02 -16.66 12.53
CA PHE A 134 -4.93 -16.91 11.09
C PHE A 134 -4.20 -15.78 10.35
N LEU A 135 -4.46 -14.53 10.73
CA LEU A 135 -3.79 -13.36 10.14
C LEU A 135 -2.30 -13.27 10.54
N ASP A 136 -1.94 -13.70 11.74
CA ASP A 136 -0.55 -13.74 12.21
C ASP A 136 0.26 -14.88 11.55
N GLU A 137 -0.38 -16.01 11.22
CA GLU A 137 0.29 -17.16 10.59
C GLU A 137 0.65 -16.89 9.11
N GLU A 138 -0.12 -16.09 8.37
CA GLU A 138 0.24 -15.67 6.99
C GLU A 138 1.38 -14.62 6.93
N ILE A 139 1.77 -14.03 8.06
CA ILE A 139 2.87 -13.05 8.14
C ILE A 139 4.23 -13.74 8.28
N THR A 140 4.25 -15.04 8.58
CA THR A 140 5.45 -15.83 8.90
C THR A 140 6.00 -16.74 7.79
N GLU A 141 5.45 -16.72 6.57
CA GLU A 141 6.01 -17.43 5.41
C GLU A 141 6.62 -16.50 4.33
#